data_AF-A0A928PXE9-F1
#
_entry.id   AF-A0A928PXE9-F1
#
_cell.length_a   1.000
_cell.length_b   1.000
_cell.length_c   1.000
_cell.angle_alpha   90.00
_cell.angle_beta   90.00
_cell.angle_gamma   90.00
#
_symmetry.space_group_name_H-M   'P 1'
#
loop_
_entity.id
_entity.type
_entity.pdbx_description
1 polymer ?
#
loop_
_entity_poly.entity_id
_entity_poly.type
_entity_poly.pdbx_seq_one_letter_code
_entity_poly.pdbx_strand_id
1 'polypeptide(L)'
;MKQIFSGEVFEVLPTSNGIIFSYCKEVAEENIIVAYKMISFENGRFTDVAKNIYMITKFGNNYKAIANNCKNYITVKSLVLPNGKVFLLETDGSAILLDNDGTPVWTGSLTYRSSNPADIVLYNNALWAAYPECNVLLRYNLATMREELRIGGNKSPFDKPRDLFIDGDTVMVSNQGSKKLVEVNLNSYSVFEYEEFEEPLYQYIKVGDNRFAVLESGLYLI
;
A
#
# COMPACT_ATOMS: atom_id res chain seq x y z
N MET A 1 -4.76 -8.03 19.83
CA MET A 1 -3.80 -7.07 19.25
C MET A 1 -2.64 -6.83 20.20
N LYS A 2 -1.40 -6.87 19.71
CA LYS A 2 -0.17 -6.55 20.46
C LYS A 2 0.60 -5.48 19.69
N GLN A 3 0.87 -4.34 20.32
CA GLN A 3 1.77 -3.35 19.74
C GLN A 3 3.18 -3.94 19.69
N ILE A 4 3.76 -4.02 18.48
CA ILE A 4 5.10 -4.56 18.27
C ILE A 4 6.10 -3.45 17.96
N PHE A 5 5.63 -2.30 17.48
CA PHE A 5 6.46 -1.12 17.28
C PHE A 5 5.65 0.14 17.60
N SER A 6 6.26 1.08 18.31
CA SER A 6 5.65 2.38 18.65
C SER A 6 6.32 3.50 17.84
N GLY A 7 5.51 4.42 17.32
CA GLY A 7 5.96 5.54 16.49
C GLY A 7 5.38 5.49 15.09
N GLU A 8 5.61 6.56 14.33
CA GLU A 8 5.04 6.72 12.99
C GLU A 8 5.68 5.76 11.99
N VAL A 9 4.86 4.85 11.43
CA VAL A 9 5.24 3.90 10.38
C VAL A 9 4.68 4.40 9.05
N PHE A 10 5.55 4.55 8.06
CA PHE A 10 5.13 5.04 6.73
C PHE A 10 4.53 3.94 5.87
N GLU A 11 5.14 2.76 5.90
CA GLU A 11 4.73 1.62 5.08
C GLU A 11 5.37 0.33 5.58
N VAL A 12 4.59 -0.74 5.53
CA VAL A 12 4.96 -2.12 5.80
C VAL A 12 4.83 -2.90 4.50
N LEU A 13 5.87 -3.66 4.16
CA LEU A 13 5.93 -4.49 2.96
C LEU A 13 6.07 -5.95 3.37
N PRO A 14 5.39 -6.89 2.68
CA PRO A 14 5.53 -8.30 2.94
C PRO A 14 6.90 -8.78 2.46
N THR A 15 7.48 -9.72 3.19
CA THR A 15 8.62 -10.52 2.72
C THR A 15 8.21 -12.00 2.74
N SER A 16 9.04 -12.88 2.19
CA SER A 16 8.74 -14.32 2.12
C SER A 16 8.51 -14.97 3.49
N ASN A 17 9.09 -14.42 4.55
CA ASN A 17 9.00 -14.97 5.90
C ASN A 17 8.85 -13.90 6.98
N GLY A 18 8.14 -12.82 6.69
CA GLY A 18 8.02 -11.71 7.62
C GLY A 18 7.60 -10.41 6.98
N ILE A 19 8.02 -9.29 7.58
CA ILE A 19 7.73 -7.95 7.10
C ILE A 19 8.98 -7.07 7.17
N ILE A 20 9.03 -6.07 6.31
CA ILE A 20 9.98 -4.97 6.37
C ILE A 20 9.20 -3.66 6.34
N PHE A 21 9.60 -2.67 7.14
CA PHE A 21 8.87 -1.42 7.22
C PHE A 21 9.80 -0.23 7.40
N SER A 22 9.35 0.92 6.93
CA SER A 22 9.99 2.22 7.12
C SER A 22 9.25 3.04 8.18
N TYR A 23 9.98 3.76 9.01
CA TYR A 23 9.42 4.54 10.12
C TYR A 23 10.17 5.85 10.33
N CYS A 24 9.50 6.80 11.00
CA CYS A 24 10.12 8.04 11.45
C CYS A 24 11.06 7.76 12.63
N LYS A 25 12.38 7.84 12.40
CA LYS A 25 13.38 7.67 13.46
C LYS A 25 13.51 8.93 14.31
N GLU A 26 13.55 10.07 13.66
CA GLU A 26 13.79 11.36 14.28
C GLU A 26 13.28 12.48 13.35
N VAL A 27 12.75 13.54 13.95
CA VAL A 27 12.42 14.78 13.25
C VAL A 27 13.51 15.80 13.59
N ALA A 28 14.31 16.16 12.60
CA ALA A 28 15.42 17.10 12.73
C ALA A 28 15.07 18.39 11.97
N GLU A 29 14.62 19.41 12.71
CA GLU A 29 14.17 20.69 12.18
C GLU A 29 13.06 20.51 11.12
N GLU A 30 13.39 20.68 9.83
CA GLU A 30 12.47 20.54 8.69
C GLU A 30 12.58 19.17 7.99
N ASN A 31 13.50 18.31 8.44
CA ASN A 31 13.77 17.01 7.83
C ASN A 31 13.30 15.84 8.69
N ILE A 32 12.77 14.81 8.04
CA ILE A 32 12.44 13.54 8.66
C ILE A 32 13.56 12.54 8.37
N ILE A 33 14.15 11.98 9.43
CA ILE A 33 15.11 10.89 9.33
C ILE A 33 14.33 9.58 9.29
N VAL A 34 14.39 8.89 8.15
CA VAL A 34 13.72 7.59 7.96
C VAL A 34 14.68 6.45 8.25
N ALA A 35 14.22 5.46 9.01
CA ALA A 35 14.93 4.21 9.24
C ALA A 35 14.05 3.01 8.88
N TYR A 36 14.67 1.83 8.85
CA TYR A 36 14.05 0.61 8.36
C TYR A 36 14.32 -0.54 9.33
N LYS A 37 13.28 -1.33 9.59
CA LYS A 37 13.37 -2.54 10.38
C LYS A 37 12.71 -3.70 9.65
N MET A 38 13.17 -4.90 9.92
CA MET A 38 12.59 -6.16 9.44
C MET A 38 12.27 -7.05 10.64
N ILE A 39 11.17 -7.80 10.56
CA ILE A 39 10.86 -8.92 11.45
C ILE A 39 10.81 -10.18 10.60
N SER A 40 11.56 -11.20 10.99
CA SER A 40 11.42 -12.55 10.43
C SER A 40 10.62 -13.44 11.39
N PHE A 41 9.76 -14.29 10.88
CA PHE A 41 9.00 -15.25 11.69
C PHE A 41 9.86 -16.37 12.27
N GLU A 42 11.07 -16.60 11.73
CA GLU A 42 12.02 -17.56 12.29
C GLU A 42 12.50 -17.16 13.70
N ASN A 43 12.72 -15.87 13.93
CA ASN A 43 13.31 -15.37 15.18
C ASN A 43 12.41 -14.41 15.96
N GLY A 44 11.35 -13.87 15.33
CA GLY A 44 10.41 -12.92 15.92
C GLY A 44 11.05 -11.60 16.37
N ARG A 45 12.27 -11.30 15.92
CA ARG A 45 13.06 -10.15 16.38
C ARG A 45 13.13 -9.07 15.31
N PHE A 46 13.00 -7.83 15.76
CA PHE A 46 13.32 -6.68 14.92
C PHE A 46 14.82 -6.62 14.65
N THR A 47 15.16 -6.45 13.37
CA THR A 47 16.53 -6.23 12.92
C THR A 47 16.56 -4.93 12.12
N ASP A 48 17.50 -4.04 12.43
CA ASP A 48 17.74 -2.87 11.60
C ASP A 48 18.24 -3.29 10.22
N VAL A 49 17.70 -2.68 9.17
CA VAL A 49 18.08 -3.02 7.79
C VAL A 49 18.50 -1.78 7.02
N ALA A 50 19.42 -1.97 6.09
CA ALA A 50 19.89 -0.90 5.23
C ALA A 50 18.82 -0.50 4.21
N LYS A 51 18.85 0.77 3.79
CA LYS A 51 17.91 1.36 2.82
C LYS A 51 17.77 0.52 1.54
N ASN A 52 18.86 -0.07 1.04
CA ASN A 52 18.82 -0.89 -0.17
C ASN A 52 17.94 -2.14 0.00
N ILE A 53 17.89 -2.77 1.18
CA ILE A 53 17.05 -3.95 1.42
C ILE A 53 15.57 -3.59 1.36
N TYR A 54 15.19 -2.46 1.95
CA TYR A 54 13.83 -1.91 1.84
C TYR A 54 13.47 -1.60 0.38
N MET A 55 14.35 -0.90 -0.35
CA MET A 55 14.08 -0.54 -1.74
C MET A 55 14.03 -1.75 -2.69
N ILE A 56 14.84 -2.79 -2.46
CA ILE A 56 14.74 -4.05 -3.22
C ILE A 56 13.39 -4.71 -2.99
N THR A 57 12.89 -4.69 -1.75
CA THR A 57 11.56 -5.25 -1.43
C THR A 57 10.45 -4.45 -2.10
N LYS A 58 10.56 -3.11 -2.10
CA LYS A 58 9.56 -2.21 -2.66
C LYS A 58 9.51 -2.21 -4.19
N PHE A 59 10.67 -2.20 -4.85
CA PHE A 59 10.79 -1.97 -6.30
C PHE A 59 11.37 -3.16 -7.09
N GLY A 60 11.81 -4.22 -6.42
CA GLY A 60 12.49 -5.35 -7.05
C GLY A 60 13.99 -5.12 -7.32
N ASN A 61 14.60 -6.02 -8.09
CA ASN A 61 16.07 -6.10 -8.23
C ASN A 61 16.70 -4.83 -8.82
N ASN A 62 16.01 -4.15 -9.74
CA ASN A 62 16.50 -2.93 -10.40
C ASN A 62 16.07 -1.64 -9.68
N TYR A 63 15.84 -1.72 -8.36
CA TYR A 63 15.34 -0.64 -7.52
C TYR A 63 16.02 0.72 -7.72
N LYS A 64 17.31 0.76 -8.06
CA LYS A 64 18.04 2.03 -8.28
C LYS A 64 17.50 2.77 -9.51
N ALA A 65 17.31 2.06 -10.62
CA ALA A 65 16.77 2.65 -11.83
C ALA A 65 15.30 3.05 -11.65
N ILE A 66 14.52 2.20 -10.97
CA ILE A 66 13.13 2.50 -10.63
C ILE A 66 13.03 3.74 -9.74
N ALA A 67 13.81 3.82 -8.66
CA ALA A 67 13.73 4.92 -7.71
C ALA A 67 14.19 6.27 -8.28
N ASN A 68 14.98 6.29 -9.36
CA ASN A 68 15.31 7.53 -10.07
C ASN A 68 14.09 8.16 -10.78
N ASN A 69 12.99 7.40 -10.93
CA ASN A 69 11.75 7.87 -11.55
C ASN A 69 10.68 8.31 -10.52
N CYS A 70 10.98 8.26 -9.21
CA CYS A 70 10.04 8.71 -8.17
C CYS A 70 10.50 10.02 -7.52
N LYS A 71 9.54 10.85 -7.11
CA LYS A 71 9.80 12.09 -6.36
C LYS A 71 10.26 11.78 -4.94
N ASN A 72 9.62 10.79 -4.32
CA ASN A 72 9.95 10.33 -2.99
C ASN A 72 9.69 8.82 -2.85
N TYR A 73 10.77 8.06 -2.70
CA TYR A 73 10.73 6.59 -2.62
C TYR A 73 10.02 6.04 -1.37
N ILE A 74 9.79 6.87 -0.34
CA ILE A 74 9.02 6.50 0.85
C ILE A 74 7.52 6.60 0.56
N THR A 75 7.06 7.73 0.03
CA THR A 75 5.62 7.99 -0.13
C THR A 75 5.03 7.46 -1.42
N VAL A 76 5.85 7.21 -2.45
CA VAL A 76 5.37 6.62 -3.71
C VAL A 76 4.82 5.22 -3.45
N LYS A 77 3.69 4.89 -4.05
CA LYS A 77 3.13 3.53 -4.08
C LYS A 77 3.70 2.77 -5.27
N SER A 78 3.97 1.49 -5.09
CA SER A 78 4.62 0.67 -6.11
C SER A 78 4.04 -0.73 -6.19
N LEU A 79 3.88 -1.22 -7.41
CA LEU A 79 3.50 -2.61 -7.70
C LEU A 79 4.50 -3.22 -8.66
N VAL A 80 5.16 -4.30 -8.24
CA VAL A 80 5.95 -5.15 -9.13
C VAL A 80 5.01 -6.14 -9.81
N LEU A 81 4.84 -6.00 -11.12
CA LEU A 81 3.95 -6.81 -11.93
C LEU A 81 4.57 -8.19 -12.23
N PRO A 82 3.76 -9.22 -12.58
CA PRO A 82 4.27 -10.57 -12.85
C PRO A 82 5.32 -10.67 -13.97
N ASN A 83 5.32 -9.71 -14.92
CA ASN A 83 6.31 -9.63 -15.99
C ASN A 83 7.59 -8.85 -15.60
N GLY A 84 7.70 -8.44 -14.34
CA GLY A 84 8.81 -7.67 -13.76
C GLY A 84 8.64 -6.15 -13.85
N LYS A 85 7.70 -5.65 -14.65
CA LYS A 85 7.46 -4.22 -14.80
C LYS A 85 7.03 -3.61 -13.47
N VAL A 86 7.31 -2.34 -13.26
CA VAL A 86 6.96 -1.67 -12.00
C VAL A 86 6.02 -0.51 -12.29
N PHE A 87 4.85 -0.53 -11.66
CA PHE A 87 3.94 0.61 -11.67
C PHE A 87 4.20 1.47 -10.44
N LEU A 88 4.43 2.77 -10.63
CA LEU A 88 4.58 3.74 -9.56
C LEU A 88 3.42 4.74 -9.58
N LEU A 89 2.96 5.11 -8.39
CA LEU A 89 1.92 6.10 -8.17
C LEU A 89 2.39 7.11 -7.11
N GLU A 90 2.46 8.37 -7.49
CA GLU A 90 2.77 9.49 -6.63
C GLU A 90 1.53 9.98 -5.87
N THR A 91 1.75 10.68 -4.75
CA THR A 91 0.67 11.21 -3.91
C THR A 91 -0.18 12.29 -4.59
N ASP A 92 0.34 12.91 -5.66
CA ASP A 92 -0.39 13.85 -6.50
C ASP A 92 -1.21 13.18 -7.62
N GLY A 93 -1.24 11.84 -7.65
CA GLY A 93 -1.95 11.05 -8.65
C GLY A 93 -1.16 10.81 -9.94
N SER A 94 0.03 11.40 -10.10
CA SER A 94 0.92 11.09 -11.23
C SER A 94 1.34 9.63 -11.17
N ALA A 95 1.36 8.96 -12.31
CA ALA A 95 1.67 7.54 -12.38
C ALA A 95 2.57 7.21 -13.58
N ILE A 96 3.38 6.18 -13.41
CA ILE A 96 4.33 5.72 -14.42
C ILE A 96 4.43 4.20 -14.38
N LEU A 97 4.36 3.58 -15.56
CA LEU A 97 4.70 2.18 -15.75
C LEU A 97 6.11 2.12 -16.32
N LEU A 98 6.98 1.41 -15.62
CA LEU A 98 8.38 1.22 -15.97
C LEU A 98 8.61 -0.20 -16.45
N ASP A 99 9.47 -0.36 -17.45
CA ASP A 99 10.04 -1.66 -17.78
C ASP A 99 11.03 -2.12 -16.71
N ASN A 100 11.49 -3.37 -16.82
CA ASN A 100 12.37 -4.00 -15.84
C ASN A 100 13.68 -3.23 -15.63
N ASP A 101 14.15 -2.48 -16.64
CA ASP A 101 15.36 -1.66 -16.60
C ASP A 101 15.14 -0.23 -16.05
N GLY A 102 13.89 0.13 -15.73
CA GLY A 102 13.50 1.47 -15.29
C GLY A 102 13.22 2.46 -16.40
N THR A 103 13.09 2.00 -17.65
CA THR A 103 12.63 2.83 -18.77
C THR A 103 11.12 3.06 -18.68
N PRO A 104 10.62 4.31 -18.78
CA PRO A 104 9.20 4.59 -18.88
C PRO A 104 8.57 3.99 -20.14
N VAL A 105 7.53 3.16 -19.96
CA VAL A 105 6.71 2.62 -21.06
C VAL A 105 5.33 3.26 -21.13
N TRP A 106 4.86 3.84 -20.03
CA TRP A 106 3.64 4.65 -19.98
C TRP A 106 3.74 5.67 -18.85
N THR A 107 3.22 6.87 -19.08
CA THR A 107 3.05 7.91 -18.07
C THR A 107 1.64 8.48 -18.15
N GLY A 108 1.10 8.86 -17.00
CA GLY A 108 -0.23 9.46 -16.93
C GLY A 108 -0.57 9.90 -15.50
N SER A 109 -1.86 9.99 -15.23
CA SER A 109 -2.34 10.27 -13.88
C SER A 109 -3.61 9.47 -13.59
N LEU A 110 -3.75 9.08 -12.33
CA LEU A 110 -4.95 8.48 -11.77
C LEU A 110 -5.64 9.54 -10.91
N THR A 111 -6.74 10.09 -11.41
CA THR A 111 -7.54 11.07 -10.67
C THR A 111 -9.02 10.76 -10.82
N TYR A 112 -9.80 11.05 -9.79
CA TYR A 112 -11.25 10.90 -9.82
C TYR A 112 -11.89 12.02 -9.01
N ARG A 113 -12.78 12.80 -9.65
CA ARG A 113 -13.41 13.99 -9.06
C ARG A 113 -12.42 14.94 -8.37
N SER A 114 -11.29 15.19 -9.03
CA SER A 114 -10.20 16.03 -8.52
C SER A 114 -9.53 15.50 -7.24
N SER A 115 -9.69 14.21 -6.94
CA SER A 115 -8.98 13.52 -5.86
C SER A 115 -8.02 12.47 -6.41
N ASN A 116 -6.99 12.16 -5.62
CA ASN A 116 -5.93 11.21 -5.96
C ASN A 116 -6.12 9.93 -5.16
N PRO A 117 -5.67 8.77 -5.68
CA PRO A 117 -5.70 7.55 -4.92
C PRO A 117 -4.65 7.54 -3.80
N ALA A 118 -4.99 6.93 -2.67
CA ALA A 118 -4.06 6.73 -1.55
C ALA A 118 -3.23 5.46 -1.70
N ASP A 119 -3.76 4.46 -2.40
CA ASP A 119 -3.10 3.18 -2.59
C ASP A 119 -3.61 2.43 -3.83
N ILE A 120 -2.82 1.44 -4.26
CA ILE A 120 -3.08 0.60 -5.43
C ILE A 120 -2.71 -0.86 -5.20
N VAL A 121 -3.47 -1.78 -5.79
CA VAL A 121 -3.14 -3.22 -5.84
C VAL A 121 -3.45 -3.82 -7.21
N LEU A 122 -2.81 -4.94 -7.52
CA LEU A 122 -3.06 -5.72 -8.72
C LEU A 122 -3.93 -6.94 -8.38
N TYR A 123 -5.02 -7.12 -9.12
CA TYR A 123 -5.82 -8.36 -9.07
C TYR A 123 -6.28 -8.74 -10.48
N ASN A 124 -6.02 -9.98 -10.91
CA ASN A 124 -6.40 -10.52 -12.22
C ASN A 124 -6.13 -9.56 -13.40
N ASN A 125 -4.91 -9.01 -13.48
CA ASN A 125 -4.46 -8.06 -14.51
C ASN A 125 -5.25 -6.74 -14.57
N ALA A 126 -5.94 -6.38 -13.49
CA ALA A 126 -6.57 -5.09 -13.28
C ALA A 126 -5.92 -4.36 -12.11
N LEU A 127 -5.74 -3.06 -12.28
CA LEU A 127 -5.25 -2.17 -11.24
C LEU A 127 -6.45 -1.69 -10.43
N TRP A 128 -6.44 -1.91 -9.13
CA TRP A 128 -7.44 -1.36 -8.21
C TRP A 128 -6.82 -0.22 -7.42
N ALA A 129 -7.57 0.85 -7.20
CA ALA A 129 -7.11 2.05 -6.52
C ALA A 129 -8.14 2.54 -5.49
N ALA A 130 -7.66 2.96 -4.32
CA ALA A 130 -8.49 3.50 -3.24
C ALA A 130 -8.48 5.03 -3.26
N TYR A 131 -9.66 5.65 -3.32
CA TYR A 131 -9.81 7.11 -3.33
C TYR A 131 -10.45 7.57 -2.02
N PRO A 132 -9.66 8.09 -1.06
CA PRO A 132 -10.15 8.43 0.27
C PRO A 132 -11.20 9.54 0.25
N GLU A 133 -10.95 10.63 -0.49
CA GLU A 133 -11.84 11.80 -0.52
C GLU A 133 -13.19 11.53 -1.20
N CYS A 134 -13.26 10.46 -2.01
CA CYS A 134 -14.47 10.06 -2.70
C CYS A 134 -15.15 8.84 -2.08
N ASN A 135 -14.53 8.20 -1.08
CA ASN A 135 -14.97 6.93 -0.49
C ASN A 135 -15.28 5.88 -1.57
N VAL A 136 -14.36 5.67 -2.52
CA VAL A 136 -14.54 4.67 -3.59
C VAL A 136 -13.29 3.82 -3.81
N LEU A 137 -13.52 2.61 -4.32
CA LEU A 137 -12.50 1.86 -5.05
C LEU A 137 -12.81 1.93 -6.54
N LEU A 138 -11.78 2.15 -7.36
CA LEU A 138 -11.87 2.12 -8.82
C LEU A 138 -10.99 1.01 -9.38
N ARG A 139 -11.51 0.31 -10.38
CA ARG A 139 -10.77 -0.69 -11.16
C ARG A 139 -10.42 -0.11 -12.52
N TYR A 140 -9.15 -0.25 -12.90
CA TYR A 140 -8.62 0.15 -14.20
C TYR A 140 -8.11 -1.07 -14.95
N ASN A 141 -8.36 -1.07 -16.26
CA ASN A 141 -7.70 -1.98 -17.17
C ASN A 141 -6.19 -1.66 -17.21
N LEU A 142 -5.30 -2.60 -16.86
CA LEU A 142 -3.87 -2.29 -16.81
C LEU A 142 -3.25 -2.00 -18.19
N ALA A 143 -3.84 -2.52 -19.28
CA ALA A 143 -3.33 -2.29 -20.63
C ALA A 143 -3.77 -0.94 -21.20
N THR A 144 -5.01 -0.54 -20.97
CA THR A 144 -5.56 0.70 -21.54
C THR A 144 -5.68 1.86 -20.55
N MET A 145 -5.45 1.61 -19.26
CA MET A 145 -5.67 2.53 -18.13
C MET A 145 -7.07 3.16 -18.11
N ARG A 146 -8.08 2.45 -18.66
CA ARG A 146 -9.47 2.90 -18.64
C ARG A 146 -10.13 2.41 -17.36
N GLU A 147 -10.88 3.29 -16.71
CA GLU A 147 -11.77 2.92 -15.61
C GLU A 147 -12.84 1.94 -16.12
N GLU A 148 -13.02 0.83 -15.42
CA GLU A 148 -13.98 -0.22 -15.80
C GLU A 148 -15.08 -0.41 -14.75
N LEU A 149 -14.78 -0.17 -13.48
CA LEU A 149 -15.69 -0.44 -12.38
C LEU A 149 -15.42 0.48 -11.19
N ARG A 150 -16.50 0.80 -10.46
CA ARG A 150 -16.47 1.56 -9.22
C ARG A 150 -17.26 0.85 -8.12
N ILE A 151 -16.70 0.80 -6.92
CA ILE A 151 -17.41 0.40 -5.69
C ILE A 151 -17.44 1.59 -4.74
N GLY A 152 -18.61 1.91 -4.17
CA GLY A 152 -18.80 3.04 -3.25
C GLY A 152 -19.35 4.32 -3.90
N GLY A 153 -19.21 5.45 -3.20
CA GLY A 153 -19.72 6.77 -3.59
C GLY A 153 -20.65 7.38 -2.53
N ASN A 154 -21.84 7.84 -2.92
CA ASN A 154 -22.76 8.52 -1.99
C ASN A 154 -23.22 7.63 -0.83
N LYS A 155 -23.46 6.34 -1.10
CA LYS A 155 -23.67 5.30 -0.08
C LYS A 155 -22.49 4.36 -0.18
N SER A 156 -21.42 4.72 0.52
CA SER A 156 -20.20 3.93 0.48
C SER A 156 -20.11 2.99 1.67
N PRO A 157 -19.65 1.74 1.48
CA PRO A 157 -19.18 0.92 2.58
C PRO A 157 -17.82 1.41 3.12
N PHE A 158 -17.21 2.39 2.47
CA PHE A 158 -15.90 2.93 2.81
C PHE A 158 -16.00 4.31 3.46
N ASP A 159 -15.05 4.59 4.33
CA ASP A 159 -14.83 5.91 4.93
C ASP A 159 -13.32 6.19 5.02
N LYS A 160 -12.85 7.05 4.10
CA LYS A 160 -11.43 7.30 3.81
C LYS A 160 -10.64 6.00 3.59
N PRO A 161 -10.99 5.20 2.56
CA PRO A 161 -10.21 4.02 2.20
C PRO A 161 -8.78 4.43 1.83
N ARG A 162 -7.80 3.90 2.56
CA ARG A 162 -6.42 4.40 2.54
C ARG A 162 -5.41 3.39 2.01
N ASP A 163 -5.63 2.11 2.25
CA ASP A 163 -4.71 1.03 1.89
C ASP A 163 -5.50 -0.21 1.47
N LEU A 164 -4.92 -0.96 0.54
CA LEU A 164 -5.51 -2.15 -0.08
C LEU A 164 -4.55 -3.32 0.05
N PHE A 165 -5.08 -4.48 0.45
CA PHE A 165 -4.31 -5.72 0.51
C PHE A 165 -5.10 -6.88 -0.08
N ILE A 166 -4.50 -7.61 -1.03
CA ILE A 166 -5.14 -8.76 -1.67
C ILE A 166 -4.95 -10.02 -0.81
N ASP A 167 -6.05 -10.67 -0.41
CA ASP A 167 -6.05 -11.96 0.29
C ASP A 167 -6.91 -12.96 -0.51
N GLY A 168 -6.25 -13.69 -1.42
CA GLY A 168 -6.95 -14.56 -2.38
C GLY A 168 -7.82 -13.77 -3.35
N ASP A 169 -9.13 -14.00 -3.32
CA ASP A 169 -10.12 -13.34 -4.18
C ASP A 169 -10.80 -12.12 -3.54
N THR A 170 -10.31 -11.69 -2.38
CA THR A 170 -10.80 -10.50 -1.68
C THR A 170 -9.72 -9.42 -1.63
N VAL A 171 -10.18 -8.18 -1.50
CA VAL A 171 -9.34 -7.06 -1.07
C VAL A 171 -9.77 -6.64 0.32
N MET A 172 -8.79 -6.55 1.21
CA MET A 172 -8.91 -5.96 2.53
C MET A 172 -8.64 -4.47 2.40
N VAL A 173 -9.58 -3.64 2.86
CA VAL A 173 -9.58 -2.19 2.70
C VAL A 173 -9.46 -1.54 4.05
N SER A 174 -8.33 -0.89 4.27
CA SER A 174 -8.07 -0.11 5.48
C SER A 174 -8.85 1.21 5.41
N ASN A 175 -9.90 1.36 6.23
CA ASN A 175 -10.69 2.59 6.27
C ASN A 175 -10.22 3.47 7.43
N GLN A 176 -9.49 4.52 7.11
CA GLN A 176 -8.92 5.41 8.11
C GLN A 176 -10.01 6.17 8.89
N GLY A 177 -11.10 6.57 8.22
CA GLY A 177 -12.15 7.40 8.81
C GLY A 177 -13.01 6.63 9.80
N SER A 178 -13.51 5.46 9.38
CA SER A 178 -14.36 4.61 10.21
C SER A 178 -13.59 3.71 11.16
N LYS A 179 -12.26 3.63 11.03
CA LYS A 179 -11.38 2.73 11.81
C LYS A 179 -11.73 1.26 11.61
N LYS A 180 -12.24 0.90 10.44
CA LYS A 180 -12.64 -0.47 10.11
C LYS A 180 -11.74 -1.06 9.02
N LEU A 181 -11.48 -2.35 9.13
CA LEU A 181 -11.03 -3.15 8.01
C LEU A 181 -12.28 -3.71 7.32
N VAL A 182 -12.43 -3.39 6.04
CA VAL A 182 -13.55 -3.86 5.22
C VAL A 182 -13.03 -4.83 4.19
N GLU A 183 -13.62 -6.02 4.13
CA GLU A 183 -13.31 -7.01 3.10
C GLU A 183 -14.29 -6.84 1.93
N VAL A 184 -13.78 -6.93 0.71
CA VAL A 184 -14.57 -6.90 -0.52
C VAL A 184 -14.19 -8.08 -1.38
N ASN A 185 -15.15 -8.93 -1.73
CA ASN A 185 -14.91 -10.00 -2.71
C ASN A 185 -14.83 -9.40 -4.11
N LEU A 186 -13.72 -9.62 -4.82
CA LEU A 186 -13.46 -8.99 -6.12
C LEU A 186 -14.18 -9.66 -7.30
N ASN A 187 -14.85 -10.79 -7.06
CA ASN A 187 -15.67 -11.50 -8.05
C ASN A 187 -17.16 -11.18 -7.91
N SER A 188 -17.70 -11.20 -6.68
CA SER A 188 -19.13 -10.94 -6.41
C SER A 188 -19.43 -9.48 -6.01
N TYR A 189 -18.40 -8.71 -5.63
CA TYR A 189 -18.50 -7.37 -5.06
C TYR A 189 -19.30 -7.30 -3.76
N SER A 190 -19.48 -8.42 -3.08
CA SER A 190 -20.03 -8.44 -1.73
C SER A 190 -19.03 -7.81 -0.74
N VAL A 191 -19.57 -7.05 0.20
CA VAL A 191 -18.79 -6.26 1.16
C VAL A 191 -19.14 -6.69 2.58
N PHE A 192 -18.11 -6.80 3.42
CA PHE A 192 -18.22 -7.28 4.80
C PHE A 192 -17.35 -6.40 5.70
N GLU A 193 -17.91 -5.91 6.80
CA GLU A 193 -17.10 -5.30 7.86
C GLU A 193 -16.36 -6.43 8.58
N TYR A 194 -15.03 -6.44 8.49
CA TYR A 194 -14.21 -7.57 8.93
C TYR A 194 -13.74 -7.39 10.37
N GLU A 195 -13.20 -6.22 10.71
CA GLU A 195 -12.66 -5.91 12.03
C GLU A 195 -12.71 -4.39 12.29
N GLU A 196 -12.81 -3.98 13.55
CA GLU A 196 -12.86 -2.57 13.98
C GLU A 196 -11.70 -2.28 14.96
N PHE A 197 -11.14 -1.08 14.87
CA PHE A 197 -9.99 -0.63 15.63
C PHE A 197 -10.32 0.61 16.45
N GLU A 198 -9.61 0.80 17.57
CA GLU A 198 -9.77 1.97 18.43
C GLU A 198 -9.15 3.25 17.81
N GLU A 199 -8.23 3.07 16.86
CA GLU A 199 -7.44 4.12 16.21
C GLU A 199 -7.63 4.08 14.67
N PRO A 200 -7.37 5.19 13.97
CA PRO A 200 -7.37 5.20 12.50
C PRO A 200 -6.46 4.11 11.94
N LEU A 201 -7.00 3.32 11.01
CA LEU A 201 -6.28 2.25 10.33
C LEU A 201 -5.63 2.77 9.04
N TYR A 202 -4.30 2.72 8.99
CA TYR A 202 -3.51 3.25 7.88
C TYR A 202 -3.12 2.19 6.86
N GLN A 203 -2.87 0.97 7.32
CA GLN A 203 -2.49 -0.16 6.46
C GLN A 203 -2.77 -1.50 7.15
N TYR A 204 -3.15 -2.49 6.36
CA TYR A 204 -3.30 -3.88 6.78
C TYR A 204 -2.45 -4.78 5.88
N ILE A 205 -1.82 -5.78 6.48
CA ILE A 205 -1.03 -6.76 5.73
C ILE A 205 -1.10 -8.13 6.40
N LYS A 206 -1.11 -9.19 5.57
CA LYS A 206 -1.06 -10.57 6.04
C LYS A 206 0.11 -11.30 5.39
N VAL A 207 0.87 -12.04 6.21
CA VAL A 207 1.99 -12.87 5.74
C VAL A 207 1.93 -14.20 6.49
N GLY A 208 1.65 -15.28 5.74
CA GLY A 208 1.29 -16.57 6.35
C GLY A 208 0.06 -16.41 7.25
N ASP A 209 0.17 -16.90 8.49
CA ASP A 209 -0.90 -16.80 9.49
C ASP A 209 -0.86 -15.49 10.30
N ASN A 210 0.16 -14.65 10.10
CA ASN A 210 0.32 -13.40 10.84
C ASN A 210 -0.35 -12.23 10.11
N ARG A 211 -1.12 -11.43 10.84
CA ARG A 211 -1.76 -10.21 10.35
C ARG A 211 -1.19 -9.01 11.09
N PHE A 212 -0.97 -7.92 10.38
CA PHE A 212 -0.47 -6.68 10.94
C PHE A 212 -1.36 -5.51 10.55
N ALA A 213 -1.48 -4.56 11.47
CA ALA A 213 -2.14 -3.30 11.24
C ALA A 213 -1.20 -2.15 11.63
N VAL A 214 -1.11 -1.15 10.75
CA VAL A 214 -0.54 0.16 11.07
C VAL A 214 -1.68 1.04 11.55
N LEU A 215 -1.63 1.39 12.83
CA LEU A 215 -2.52 2.35 13.46
C LEU A 215 -1.77 3.67 13.70
N GLU A 216 -2.47 4.70 14.13
CA GLU A 216 -1.89 6.02 14.43
C GLU A 216 -0.70 5.94 15.41
N SER A 217 -0.81 5.10 16.44
CA SER A 217 0.23 4.94 17.47
C SER A 217 1.38 3.99 17.09
N GLY A 218 1.27 3.24 15.99
CA GLY A 218 2.33 2.37 15.48
C GLY A 218 1.85 1.07 14.86
N LEU A 219 2.72 0.05 14.89
CA LEU A 219 2.49 -1.24 14.23
C LEU A 219 2.07 -2.31 15.24
N TYR A 220 1.04 -3.06 14.88
CA TYR A 220 0.41 -4.08 15.70
C TYR A 220 0.42 -5.44 14.99
N LEU A 221 0.61 -6.51 15.77
CA LEU A 221 0.28 -7.87 15.38
C LEU A 221 -1.16 -8.16 15.86
N ILE A 222 -2.05 -8.59 14.96
CA ILE A 222 -3.49 -8.67 15.22
C ILE A 222 -4.10 -10.06 15.04
#